data_AF-A0A094I086-F1
#
_entry.id   AF-A0A094I086-F1
#
_cell.length_a   1.000
_cell.length_b   1.000
_cell.length_c   1.000
_cell.angle_alpha   90.00
_cell.angle_beta   90.00
_cell.angle_gamma   90.00
#
_symmetry.space_group_name_H-M   'P 1'
#
loop_
_entity.id
_entity.type
_entity.pdbx_description
1 polymer ?
#
loop_
_entity_poly.entity_id
_entity_poly.type
_entity_poly.pdbx_seq_one_letter_code
_entity_poly.pdbx_strand_id
1 'polypeptide(L)'
;MPAIWGLDLKELQWGKFKGSYMFNRVYHLRRTKMIVYQAAMILCVVSESVGTAMLSDYVDQQDGISTRSHGQAQVQNNDIIGIASFNIVVGIAVATIFGAGFFFDLFWPERIETKAVRLSWKISAVAVSIIALVDALALTVIVATHRAYIIGVPPEYARTLVDKNGPPNLIYRKNAMSVTSPVLLWLGVVATFSSTYIMWRSHQHDDQFGPWSAEYKDEETI
;
A
#
# COMPACT_ATOMS: atom_id res chain seq x y z
N MET A 1 8.20 33.43 -10.59
CA MET A 1 8.27 32.68 -9.30
C MET A 1 8.77 31.28 -9.59
N PRO A 2 9.42 30.58 -8.64
CA PRO A 2 9.92 29.24 -8.93
C PRO A 2 8.71 28.31 -9.11
N ALA A 3 8.54 27.85 -10.34
CA ALA A 3 7.50 26.91 -10.72
C ALA A 3 8.20 25.62 -11.14
N ILE A 4 7.73 24.48 -10.63
CA ILE A 4 8.15 23.16 -11.09
C ILE A 4 7.00 22.63 -11.93
N TRP A 5 7.26 22.44 -13.23
CA TRP A 5 6.30 21.85 -14.17
C TRP A 5 5.01 22.67 -14.31
N GLY A 6 5.11 24.00 -14.17
CA GLY A 6 3.97 24.92 -14.23
C GLY A 6 3.17 25.04 -12.93
N LEU A 7 3.57 24.35 -11.85
CA LEU A 7 2.95 24.43 -10.53
C LEU A 7 3.65 25.49 -9.67
N ASP A 8 2.89 26.43 -9.12
CA ASP A 8 3.44 27.47 -8.23
C ASP A 8 3.78 26.87 -6.87
N LEU A 9 5.06 26.92 -6.49
CA LEU A 9 5.54 26.42 -5.20
C LEU A 9 4.98 27.19 -4.00
N LYS A 10 4.44 28.40 -4.18
CA LYS A 10 3.78 29.14 -3.10
C LYS A 10 2.50 28.48 -2.60
N GLU A 11 1.88 27.63 -3.42
CA GLU A 11 0.70 26.88 -3.04
C GLU A 11 0.99 25.67 -2.16
N LEU A 12 2.27 25.26 -2.09
CA LEU A 12 2.75 24.21 -1.19
C LEU A 12 2.86 24.79 0.22
N GLN A 13 1.74 24.74 0.94
CA GLN A 13 1.66 25.22 2.31
C GLN A 13 1.24 24.08 3.24
N TRP A 14 2.01 23.84 4.29
CA TRP A 14 1.67 22.86 5.32
C TRP A 14 0.32 23.15 6.00
N GLY A 15 -0.15 24.40 5.98
CA GLY A 15 -1.50 24.77 6.43
C GLY A 15 -2.64 24.11 5.63
N LYS A 16 -2.41 23.70 4.38
CA LYS A 16 -3.41 23.00 3.55
C LYS A 16 -3.73 21.59 4.04
N PHE A 17 -2.91 21.01 4.94
CA PHE A 17 -3.24 19.74 5.63
C PHE A 17 -4.33 19.90 6.70
N LYS A 18 -4.75 21.13 7.02
CA LYS A 18 -5.88 21.34 7.93
C LYS A 18 -7.14 20.71 7.32
N GLY A 19 -7.91 19.98 8.12
CA GLY A 19 -9.12 19.28 7.67
C GLY A 19 -10.13 20.17 6.93
N SER A 20 -10.17 21.47 7.24
CA SER A 20 -11.00 22.45 6.51
C SER A 20 -10.62 22.61 5.04
N TYR A 21 -9.35 22.42 4.66
CA TYR A 21 -8.90 22.42 3.26
C TYR A 21 -9.01 21.04 2.62
N MET A 22 -8.82 19.96 3.38
CA MET A 22 -8.89 18.60 2.84
C MET A 22 -10.33 18.16 2.57
N PHE A 23 -11.28 18.53 3.43
CA PHE A 23 -12.65 18.02 3.39
C PHE A 23 -13.69 19.07 2.95
N ASN A 24 -13.26 20.16 2.30
CA ASN A 24 -14.18 21.13 1.72
C ASN A 24 -14.94 20.57 0.50
N ARG A 25 -16.01 21.27 0.11
CA ARG A 25 -16.89 20.91 -1.02
C ARG A 25 -16.71 21.80 -2.25
N VAL A 26 -15.73 22.69 -2.19
CA VAL A 26 -15.46 23.69 -3.24
C VAL A 26 -15.10 23.00 -4.56
N TYR A 27 -14.30 21.93 -4.48
CA TYR A 27 -13.85 21.17 -5.64
C TYR A 27 -14.57 19.82 -5.76
N HIS A 28 -14.82 19.39 -7.00
CA HIS A 28 -15.57 18.17 -7.28
C HIS A 28 -14.87 16.94 -6.68
N LEU A 29 -15.62 16.10 -5.96
CA LEU A 29 -15.15 14.87 -5.28
C LEU A 29 -13.98 15.06 -4.29
N ARG A 30 -13.58 16.29 -3.92
CA ARG A 30 -12.39 16.52 -3.10
C ARG A 30 -12.39 15.74 -1.79
N ARG A 31 -13.44 15.86 -0.98
CA ARG A 31 -13.58 15.09 0.26
C ARG A 31 -13.45 13.58 0.03
N THR A 32 -14.12 13.07 -1.00
CA THR A 32 -14.12 11.64 -1.34
C THR A 32 -12.73 11.17 -1.77
N LYS A 33 -12.04 11.94 -2.62
CA LYS A 33 -10.66 11.66 -3.05
C LYS A 33 -9.72 11.61 -1.85
N MET A 34 -9.77 12.63 -0.99
CA MET A 34 -8.89 12.71 0.19
C MET A 34 -9.10 11.53 1.15
N ILE A 35 -10.34 11.10 1.39
CA ILE A 35 -10.63 9.96 2.28
C ILE A 35 -10.20 8.65 1.65
N VAL A 36 -10.60 8.38 0.41
CA VAL A 36 -10.41 7.06 -0.21
C VAL A 36 -8.94 6.83 -0.61
N TYR A 37 -8.24 7.88 -1.07
CA TYR A 37 -6.79 7.78 -1.35
C TYR A 37 -6.02 7.51 -0.06
N GLN A 38 -6.36 8.18 1.04
CA GLN A 38 -5.73 7.91 2.33
C GLN A 38 -6.05 6.52 2.87
N ALA A 39 -7.28 6.05 2.71
CA ALA A 39 -7.63 4.68 3.09
C ALA A 39 -6.77 3.66 2.35
N ALA A 40 -6.60 3.83 1.02
CA ALA A 40 -5.74 2.97 0.21
C ALA A 40 -4.29 2.99 0.71
N MET A 41 -3.73 4.19 0.93
CA MET A 41 -2.36 4.33 1.43
C MET A 41 -2.18 3.70 2.80
N ILE A 42 -3.02 4.04 3.78
CA ILE A 42 -2.88 3.56 5.16
C ILE A 42 -3.01 2.05 5.21
N LEU A 43 -4.02 1.47 4.56
CA LEU A 43 -4.25 0.03 4.63
C LEU A 43 -3.11 -0.76 3.96
N CYS A 44 -2.62 -0.33 2.80
CA CYS A 44 -1.49 -0.98 2.14
C CYS A 44 -0.18 -0.80 2.92
N VAL A 45 0.12 0.39 3.46
CA VAL A 45 1.35 0.64 4.23
C VAL A 45 1.34 -0.07 5.58
N VAL A 46 0.19 -0.14 6.26
CA VAL A 46 0.09 -0.91 7.52
C VAL A 46 0.18 -2.41 7.22
N SER A 47 -0.45 -2.90 6.14
CA SER A 47 -0.28 -4.28 5.67
C SER A 47 1.20 -4.62 5.43
N GLU A 48 1.90 -3.75 4.69
CA GLU A 48 3.34 -3.84 4.47
C GLU A 48 4.06 -3.91 5.82
N SER A 49 3.85 -2.94 6.71
CA SER A 49 4.60 -2.81 7.96
C SER A 49 4.44 -4.06 8.85
N VAL A 50 3.23 -4.59 8.91
CA VAL A 50 2.92 -5.85 9.59
C VAL A 50 3.61 -7.04 8.88
N GLY A 51 3.61 -7.05 7.55
CA GLY A 51 4.33 -8.02 6.74
C GLY A 51 5.85 -7.98 6.93
N THR A 52 6.43 -6.79 7.10
CA THR A 52 7.86 -6.60 7.38
C THR A 52 8.24 -7.08 8.77
N ALA A 53 7.39 -6.83 9.77
CA ALA A 53 7.60 -7.38 11.11
C ALA A 53 7.54 -8.93 11.08
N MET A 54 6.56 -9.50 10.38
CA MET A 54 6.49 -10.94 10.14
C MET A 54 7.74 -11.47 9.42
N LEU A 55 8.21 -10.77 8.39
CA LEU A 55 9.42 -11.11 7.64
C LEU A 55 10.63 -11.19 8.58
N SER A 56 10.81 -10.19 9.44
CA SER A 56 11.89 -10.16 10.44
C SER A 56 11.85 -11.38 11.34
N ASP A 57 10.67 -11.74 11.88
CA ASP A 57 10.52 -12.90 12.75
C ASP A 57 10.94 -14.21 12.07
N TYR A 58 10.62 -14.39 10.78
CA TYR A 58 10.98 -15.60 10.03
C TYR A 58 12.46 -15.65 9.65
N VAL A 59 13.09 -14.50 9.39
CA VAL A 59 14.54 -14.40 9.19
C VAL A 59 15.28 -14.71 10.50
N ASP A 60 14.85 -14.12 11.61
CA ASP A 60 15.44 -14.38 12.93
C ASP A 60 15.28 -15.85 13.35
N GLN A 61 14.19 -16.51 12.97
CA GLN A 61 14.02 -17.95 13.16
C GLN A 61 15.02 -18.78 12.36
N GLN A 62 15.22 -18.42 11.09
CA GLN A 62 16.19 -19.10 10.23
C GLN A 62 17.61 -18.97 10.81
N ASP A 63 18.00 -17.77 11.21
CA ASP A 63 19.31 -17.49 11.79
C ASP A 63 19.47 -18.16 13.16
N GLY A 64 18.43 -18.13 14.01
CA GLY A 64 18.44 -18.73 15.34
C GLY A 64 18.60 -20.25 15.32
N ILE A 65 17.89 -20.93 14.41
CA ILE A 65 17.95 -22.39 14.21
C ILE A 65 19.27 -22.81 13.56
N SER A 66 19.72 -22.07 12.54
CA SER A 66 21.02 -22.30 11.91
C SER A 66 22.16 -22.18 12.93
N THR A 67 22.16 -21.12 13.74
CA THR A 67 23.16 -20.88 14.79
C THR A 67 23.19 -22.01 15.83
N ARG A 68 22.02 -22.46 16.31
CA ARG A 68 21.93 -23.53 17.32
C ARG A 68 22.35 -24.91 16.83
N SER A 69 22.20 -25.14 15.53
CA SER A 69 22.59 -26.39 14.88
C SER A 69 23.99 -26.35 14.28
N HIS A 70 24.77 -25.28 14.52
CA HIS A 70 26.08 -25.07 13.90
C HIS A 70 26.03 -25.20 12.36
N GLY A 71 24.95 -24.71 11.75
CA GLY A 71 24.73 -24.74 10.30
C GLY A 71 24.22 -26.08 9.74
N GLN A 72 23.92 -27.07 10.58
CA GLN A 72 23.40 -28.36 10.11
C GLN A 72 21.92 -28.31 9.72
N ALA A 73 21.11 -27.53 10.44
CA ALA A 73 19.69 -27.39 10.16
C ALA A 73 19.45 -26.19 9.24
N GLN A 74 18.75 -26.41 8.14
CA GLN A 74 18.36 -25.36 7.21
C GLN A 74 16.85 -25.16 7.25
N VAL A 75 16.41 -23.95 7.58
CA VAL A 75 15.00 -23.55 7.55
C VAL A 75 14.63 -23.15 6.12
N GLN A 76 13.54 -23.72 5.61
CA GLN A 76 13.00 -23.43 4.30
C GLN A 76 11.70 -22.64 4.49
N ASN A 77 11.80 -21.33 4.30
CA ASN A 77 10.72 -20.33 4.45
C ASN A 77 10.79 -19.26 3.33
N ASN A 78 11.46 -19.59 2.22
CA ASN A 78 11.69 -18.67 1.10
C ASN A 78 10.39 -18.11 0.50
N ASP A 79 9.30 -18.86 0.60
CA ASP A 79 8.00 -18.47 0.11
C ASP A 79 7.41 -17.29 0.92
N ILE A 80 7.41 -17.37 2.25
CA ILE A 80 6.90 -16.30 3.11
C ILE A 80 7.82 -15.07 3.06
N ILE A 81 9.14 -15.28 3.00
CA ILE A 81 10.13 -14.20 2.85
C ILE A 81 9.94 -13.48 1.52
N GLY A 82 9.78 -14.24 0.43
CA GLY A 82 9.62 -13.70 -0.92
C GLY A 82 8.33 -12.89 -1.06
N ILE A 83 7.20 -13.41 -0.59
CA ILE A 83 5.93 -12.68 -0.70
C ILE A 83 5.87 -11.46 0.23
N ALA A 84 6.44 -11.53 1.44
CA ALA A 84 6.52 -10.37 2.31
C ALA A 84 7.40 -9.25 1.70
N SER A 85 8.49 -9.63 1.02
CA SER A 85 9.33 -8.67 0.28
C SER A 85 8.58 -8.05 -0.89
N PHE A 86 7.77 -8.83 -1.60
CA PHE A 86 6.91 -8.31 -2.66
C PHE A 86 5.87 -7.31 -2.12
N ASN A 87 5.23 -7.63 -1.00
CA ASN A 87 4.27 -6.74 -0.32
C ASN A 87 4.88 -5.37 0.05
N ILE A 88 6.15 -5.33 0.47
CA ILE A 88 6.87 -4.05 0.68
C ILE A 88 6.89 -3.20 -0.60
N VAL A 89 7.28 -3.80 -1.73
CA VAL A 89 7.32 -3.10 -3.02
C VAL A 89 5.94 -2.61 -3.43
N VAL A 90 4.90 -3.43 -3.22
CA VAL A 90 3.52 -3.07 -3.51
C VAL A 90 3.04 -1.92 -2.63
N GLY A 91 3.28 -1.96 -1.32
CA GLY A 91 2.94 -0.91 -0.38
C GLY A 91 3.54 0.44 -0.78
N ILE A 92 4.83 0.47 -1.10
CA ILE A 92 5.55 1.65 -1.58
C ILE A 92 4.97 2.15 -2.91
N ALA A 93 4.67 1.25 -3.86
CA ALA A 93 4.11 1.63 -5.15
C ALA A 93 2.72 2.29 -5.02
N VAL A 94 1.85 1.71 -4.19
CA VAL A 94 0.52 2.25 -3.89
C VAL A 94 0.63 3.62 -3.21
N ALA A 95 1.51 3.73 -2.19
CA ALA A 95 1.76 4.98 -1.49
C ALA A 95 2.32 6.07 -2.41
N THR A 96 3.19 5.71 -3.36
CA THR A 96 3.74 6.65 -4.33
C THR A 96 2.67 7.18 -5.26
N ILE A 97 1.84 6.32 -5.85
CA ILE A 97 0.83 6.75 -6.83
C ILE A 97 -0.32 7.51 -6.15
N PHE A 98 -0.97 6.93 -5.15
CA PHE A 98 -2.12 7.59 -4.50
C PHE A 98 -1.71 8.67 -3.52
N GLY A 99 -0.50 8.60 -2.95
CA GLY A 99 0.06 9.67 -2.13
C GLY A 99 0.45 10.87 -2.96
N ALA A 100 1.11 10.68 -4.10
CA ALA A 100 1.32 11.78 -5.02
C ALA A 100 -0.03 12.34 -5.49
N GLY A 101 -0.97 11.51 -5.97
CA GLY A 101 -2.32 11.98 -6.34
C GLY A 101 -3.00 12.82 -5.24
N PHE A 102 -2.91 12.36 -3.98
CA PHE A 102 -3.40 13.10 -2.81
C PHE A 102 -2.72 14.47 -2.64
N PHE A 103 -1.38 14.53 -2.66
CA PHE A 103 -0.65 15.80 -2.49
C PHE A 103 -0.92 16.76 -3.65
N PHE A 104 -0.94 16.26 -4.89
CA PHE A 104 -1.23 17.07 -6.06
C PHE A 104 -2.64 17.66 -6.01
N ASP A 105 -3.65 16.87 -5.63
CA ASP A 105 -5.03 17.35 -5.47
C ASP A 105 -5.19 18.31 -4.28
N LEU A 106 -4.35 18.18 -3.25
CA LEU A 106 -4.41 19.04 -2.07
C LEU A 106 -3.75 20.41 -2.31
N PHE A 107 -2.54 20.39 -2.87
CA PHE A 107 -1.74 21.59 -3.08
C PHE A 107 -2.19 22.36 -4.32
N TRP A 108 -2.45 21.68 -5.44
CA TRP A 108 -2.79 22.29 -6.73
C TRP A 108 -4.10 21.70 -7.28
N PRO A 109 -5.25 22.05 -6.68
CA PRO A 109 -6.55 21.55 -7.12
C PRO A 109 -6.95 22.03 -8.52
N GLU A 110 -6.42 23.17 -8.95
CA GLU A 110 -6.72 23.81 -10.25
C GLU A 110 -5.67 23.50 -11.33
N ARG A 111 -4.78 22.54 -11.08
CA ARG A 111 -3.70 22.21 -12.02
C ARG A 111 -4.25 21.80 -13.39
N ILE A 112 -3.66 22.37 -14.43
CA ILE A 112 -3.94 21.98 -15.81
C ILE A 112 -2.89 20.96 -16.24
N GLU A 113 -3.33 19.70 -16.36
CA GLU A 113 -2.47 18.61 -16.80
C GLU A 113 -2.68 18.30 -18.28
N THR A 114 -1.62 17.92 -18.98
CA THR A 114 -1.75 17.43 -20.35
C THR A 114 -2.51 16.10 -20.38
N LYS A 115 -3.16 15.79 -21.51
CA LYS A 115 -3.87 14.51 -21.70
C LYS A 115 -2.96 13.30 -21.47
N ALA A 116 -1.68 13.41 -21.81
CA ALA A 116 -0.69 12.37 -21.58
C ALA A 116 -0.46 12.11 -20.08
N VAL A 117 -0.28 13.15 -19.28
CA VAL A 117 -0.08 13.02 -17.82
C VAL A 117 -1.32 12.43 -17.14
N ARG A 118 -2.53 12.90 -17.51
CA ARG A 118 -3.78 12.31 -17.01
C ARG A 118 -3.93 10.84 -17.39
N LEU A 119 -3.52 10.46 -18.61
CA LEU A 119 -3.52 9.07 -19.03
C LEU A 119 -2.51 8.24 -18.22
N SER A 120 -1.31 8.76 -17.96
CA SER A 120 -0.31 8.11 -17.11
C SER A 120 -0.85 7.86 -15.70
N TRP A 121 -1.50 8.84 -15.06
CA TRP A 121 -2.16 8.64 -13.76
C TRP A 121 -3.17 7.50 -13.79
N LYS A 122 -4.03 7.45 -14.81
CA LYS A 122 -5.05 6.40 -14.97
C LYS A 122 -4.43 5.02 -15.14
N ILE A 123 -3.40 4.90 -15.98
CA ILE A 123 -2.67 3.64 -16.22
C ILE A 123 -1.95 3.19 -14.95
N SER A 124 -1.21 4.09 -14.30
CA SER A 124 -0.47 3.79 -13.08
C SER A 124 -1.40 3.37 -11.95
N ALA A 125 -2.54 4.06 -11.77
CA ALA A 125 -3.54 3.70 -10.75
C ALA A 125 -4.12 2.30 -10.97
N VAL A 126 -4.46 1.94 -12.21
CA VAL A 126 -4.90 0.58 -12.55
C VAL A 126 -3.79 -0.44 -12.32
N ALA A 127 -2.57 -0.15 -12.79
CA ALA A 127 -1.43 -1.05 -12.66
C ALA A 127 -1.13 -1.38 -11.20
N VAL A 128 -1.03 -0.36 -10.32
CA VAL A 128 -0.78 -0.60 -8.89
C VAL A 128 -1.95 -1.29 -8.19
N SER A 129 -3.20 -1.06 -8.64
CA SER A 129 -4.37 -1.76 -8.08
C SER A 129 -4.37 -3.25 -8.45
N ILE A 130 -3.97 -3.59 -9.68
CA ILE A 130 -3.81 -4.98 -10.13
C ILE A 130 -2.66 -5.65 -9.39
N ILE A 131 -1.51 -4.98 -9.26
CA ILE A 131 -0.35 -5.50 -8.52
C ILE A 131 -0.72 -5.74 -7.05
N ALA A 132 -1.47 -4.83 -6.42
CA ALA A 132 -1.98 -5.01 -5.05
C ALA A 132 -2.93 -6.21 -4.93
N LEU A 133 -3.78 -6.46 -5.93
CA LEU A 133 -4.63 -7.65 -5.97
C LEU A 133 -3.81 -8.94 -6.10
N VAL A 134 -2.80 -8.95 -6.96
CA VAL A 134 -1.90 -10.11 -7.14
C VAL A 134 -1.18 -10.41 -5.82
N ASP A 135 -0.68 -9.38 -5.15
CA ASP A 135 -0.04 -9.51 -3.84
C ASP A 135 -1.01 -10.04 -2.77
N ALA A 136 -2.21 -9.47 -2.67
CA ALA A 136 -3.23 -9.94 -1.74
C ALA A 136 -3.56 -11.42 -1.93
N LEU A 137 -3.72 -11.85 -3.19
CA LEU A 137 -3.98 -13.25 -3.52
C LEU A 137 -2.80 -14.15 -3.16
N ALA A 138 -1.59 -13.81 -3.59
CA ALA A 138 -0.40 -14.62 -3.35
C ALA A 138 -0.07 -14.72 -1.86
N LEU A 139 -0.13 -13.60 -1.13
CA LEU A 139 0.08 -13.55 0.31
C LEU A 139 -0.97 -14.38 1.05
N THR A 140 -2.25 -14.27 0.66
CA THR A 140 -3.32 -15.08 1.25
C THR A 140 -3.09 -16.58 1.01
N VAL A 141 -2.74 -16.97 -0.21
CA VAL A 141 -2.48 -18.38 -0.55
C VAL A 141 -1.32 -18.92 0.28
N ILE A 142 -0.16 -18.25 0.27
CA ILE A 142 1.03 -18.70 0.99
C ILE A 142 0.73 -18.80 2.50
N VAL A 143 0.14 -17.79 3.10
CA VAL A 143 -0.20 -17.80 4.54
C VAL A 143 -1.17 -18.93 4.88
N ALA A 144 -2.17 -19.17 4.04
CA ALA A 144 -3.21 -20.17 4.31
C ALA A 144 -2.71 -21.61 4.14
N THR A 145 -1.93 -21.89 3.09
CA THR A 145 -1.62 -23.25 2.65
C THR A 145 -0.20 -23.70 3.00
N HIS A 146 0.77 -22.79 3.09
CA HIS A 146 2.16 -23.15 3.27
C HIS A 146 2.61 -23.13 4.74
N ARG A 147 3.84 -23.62 4.95
CA ARG A 147 4.53 -23.67 6.24
C ARG A 147 6.04 -23.74 6.02
N ALA A 148 6.79 -23.26 6.99
CA ALA A 148 8.22 -23.50 7.06
C ALA A 148 8.51 -24.97 7.41
N TYR A 149 9.62 -25.48 6.88
CA TYR A 149 10.14 -26.81 7.18
C TYR A 149 11.66 -26.77 7.39
N ILE A 150 12.17 -27.74 8.16
CA ILE A 150 13.59 -27.83 8.49
C ILE A 150 14.16 -29.08 7.83
N ILE A 151 15.28 -28.92 7.15
CA ILE A 151 16.03 -30.02 6.51
C ILE A 151 17.45 -30.09 7.07
N GLY A 152 18.16 -31.19 6.77
CA GLY A 152 19.55 -31.41 7.19
C GLY A 152 19.73 -32.06 8.56
N VAL A 153 18.64 -32.24 9.33
CA VAL A 153 18.66 -32.89 10.64
C VAL A 153 17.47 -33.84 10.86
N PRO A 154 17.57 -34.82 11.78
CA PRO A 154 16.45 -35.70 12.12
C PRO A 154 15.23 -34.93 12.64
N PRO A 155 14.00 -35.39 12.37
CA PRO A 155 12.76 -34.69 12.76
C PRO A 155 12.63 -34.40 14.26
N GLU A 156 13.15 -35.28 15.12
CA GLU A 156 13.12 -35.09 16.58
C GLU A 156 14.03 -33.93 17.02
N TYR A 157 15.21 -33.84 16.40
CA TYR A 157 16.13 -32.74 16.65
C TYR A 157 15.57 -31.42 16.09
N ALA A 158 14.95 -31.45 14.91
CA ALA A 158 14.27 -30.29 14.33
C ALA A 158 13.18 -29.74 15.27
N ARG A 159 12.36 -30.61 15.88
CA ARG A 159 11.36 -30.19 16.88
C ARG A 159 12.01 -29.52 18.10
N THR A 160 13.07 -30.13 18.62
CA THR A 160 13.84 -29.58 19.74
C THR A 160 14.41 -28.20 19.42
N LEU A 161 14.88 -27.98 18.19
CA LEU A 161 15.39 -26.67 17.75
C LEU A 161 14.27 -25.62 17.68
N VAL A 162 13.10 -25.98 17.17
CA VAL A 162 11.93 -25.09 17.11
C VAL A 162 11.46 -24.71 18.51
N ASP A 163 11.33 -25.68 19.41
CA ASP A 163 10.91 -25.46 20.80
C ASP A 163 11.89 -24.55 21.55
N LYS A 164 13.19 -24.69 21.28
CA LYS A 164 14.24 -23.83 21.86
C LYS A 164 14.36 -22.46 21.20
N ASN A 165 13.89 -22.31 19.96
CA ASN A 165 13.92 -21.03 19.25
C ASN A 165 12.76 -20.13 19.68
N GLY A 166 11.59 -20.72 19.91
CA GLY A 166 10.36 -19.96 20.21
C GLY A 166 9.66 -19.46 18.94
N PRO A 167 8.83 -18.40 19.03
CA PRO A 167 8.09 -17.86 17.89
C PRO A 167 9.03 -17.41 16.75
N PRO A 168 8.54 -17.30 15.50
CA PRO A 168 7.16 -17.51 15.01
C PRO A 168 6.80 -19.00 14.77
N ASN A 169 5.50 -19.29 14.62
CA ASN A 169 5.06 -20.66 14.30
C ASN A 169 5.49 -21.04 12.87
N LEU A 170 5.93 -22.29 12.66
CA LEU A 170 6.25 -22.80 11.33
C LEU A 170 5.03 -22.80 10.40
N ILE A 171 3.81 -22.96 10.94
CA ILE A 171 2.58 -22.86 10.18
C ILE A 171 2.19 -21.38 10.10
N TYR A 172 2.25 -20.79 8.90
CA TYR A 172 2.08 -19.35 8.71
C TYR A 172 0.74 -18.82 9.21
N ARG A 173 -0.39 -19.49 8.92
CA ARG A 173 -1.72 -19.12 9.45
C ARG A 173 -1.86 -19.15 10.98
N LYS A 174 -0.86 -19.65 11.72
CA LYS A 174 -0.83 -19.61 13.20
C LYS A 174 -0.06 -18.42 13.75
N ASN A 175 0.60 -17.63 12.90
CA ASN A 175 1.20 -16.36 13.26
C ASN A 175 0.19 -15.23 13.04
N ALA A 176 -0.06 -14.43 14.09
CA ALA A 176 -1.02 -13.33 14.04
C ALA A 176 -0.64 -12.26 12.99
N MET A 177 0.66 -11.96 12.84
CA MET A 177 1.14 -10.99 11.86
C MET A 177 0.92 -11.49 10.43
N SER A 178 1.19 -12.79 10.20
CA SER A 178 0.94 -13.44 8.91
C SER A 178 -0.53 -13.41 8.50
N VAL A 179 -1.46 -13.48 9.44
CA VAL A 179 -2.90 -13.37 9.13
C VAL A 179 -3.35 -11.92 9.01
N THR A 180 -2.82 -11.02 9.83
CA THR A 180 -3.24 -9.61 9.87
C THR A 180 -2.84 -8.86 8.61
N SER A 181 -1.63 -9.10 8.09
CA SER A 181 -1.12 -8.46 6.87
C SER A 181 -2.05 -8.63 5.65
N PRO A 182 -2.41 -9.85 5.20
CA PRO A 182 -3.31 -10.02 4.05
C PRO A 182 -4.73 -9.50 4.30
N VAL A 183 -5.24 -9.54 5.54
CA VAL A 183 -6.56 -8.97 5.87
C VAL A 183 -6.58 -7.46 5.62
N LEU A 184 -5.55 -6.74 6.09
CA LEU A 184 -5.41 -5.30 5.83
C LEU A 184 -5.19 -5.03 4.34
N LEU A 185 -4.41 -5.88 3.67
CA LEU A 185 -4.14 -5.76 2.24
C LEU A 185 -5.43 -5.87 1.41
N TRP A 186 -6.32 -6.79 1.74
CA TRP A 186 -7.62 -6.91 1.05
C TRP A 186 -8.48 -5.65 1.18
N LEU A 187 -8.51 -5.04 2.36
CA LEU A 187 -9.18 -3.75 2.55
C LEU A 187 -8.49 -2.67 1.71
N GLY A 188 -7.16 -2.70 1.65
CA GLY A 188 -6.35 -1.84 0.79
C GLY A 188 -6.70 -2.01 -0.69
N VAL A 189 -6.84 -3.25 -1.19
CA VAL A 189 -7.23 -3.54 -2.58
C VAL A 189 -8.58 -2.93 -2.92
N VAL A 190 -9.58 -3.06 -2.05
CA VAL A 190 -10.89 -2.42 -2.27
C VAL A 190 -10.73 -0.91 -2.35
N ALA A 191 -9.90 -0.32 -1.48
CA ALA A 191 -9.63 1.11 -1.47
C ALA A 191 -8.82 1.58 -2.70
N THR A 192 -7.88 0.80 -3.24
CA THR A 192 -7.09 1.16 -4.44
C THR A 192 -7.96 1.14 -5.71
N PHE A 193 -8.82 0.12 -5.87
CA PHE A 193 -9.80 0.11 -6.98
C PHE A 193 -10.81 1.25 -6.86
N SER A 194 -11.29 1.54 -5.64
CA SER A 194 -12.18 2.68 -5.39
C SER A 194 -11.49 4.00 -5.72
N SER A 195 -10.23 4.17 -5.30
CA SER A 195 -9.40 5.34 -5.61
C SER A 195 -9.21 5.52 -7.11
N THR A 196 -8.92 4.43 -7.83
CA THR A 196 -8.79 4.44 -9.29
C THR A 196 -10.08 4.90 -9.96
N TYR A 197 -11.23 4.35 -9.56
CA TYR A 197 -12.53 4.74 -10.08
C TYR A 197 -12.82 6.23 -9.84
N ILE A 198 -12.61 6.72 -8.61
CA ILE A 198 -12.86 8.11 -8.25
C ILE A 198 -11.94 9.05 -9.03
N MET A 199 -10.67 8.69 -9.21
CA MET A 199 -9.71 9.45 -10.03
C MET A 199 -10.23 9.63 -11.46
N TRP A 200 -10.73 8.55 -12.06
CA TRP A 200 -11.25 8.59 -13.42
C TRP A 200 -12.50 9.46 -13.52
N ARG A 201 -13.41 9.37 -12.55
CA ARG A 201 -14.62 10.21 -12.49
C ARG A 201 -14.30 11.67 -12.28
N SER A 202 -13.33 11.99 -11.41
CA SER A 202 -12.81 13.35 -11.24
C SER A 202 -12.32 13.90 -12.58
N HIS A 203 -11.45 13.16 -13.29
CA HIS A 203 -10.94 13.63 -14.58
C HIS A 203 -12.02 13.80 -15.65
N GLN A 204 -13.02 12.92 -15.69
CA GLN A 204 -14.16 13.09 -16.61
C GLN A 204 -14.97 14.36 -16.33
N HIS A 205 -15.18 14.69 -15.04
CA HIS A 205 -15.82 15.94 -14.64
C HIS A 205 -14.95 17.14 -14.99
N ASP A 206 -13.66 17.09 -14.67
CA ASP A 206 -12.70 18.17 -14.96
C ASP A 206 -12.63 18.48 -16.45
N ASP A 207 -12.71 17.45 -17.32
CA ASP A 207 -12.71 17.59 -18.78
C ASP A 207 -13.97 18.30 -19.32
N GLN A 208 -15.11 18.23 -18.61
CA GLN A 208 -16.40 18.78 -19.05
C GLN A 208 -16.75 20.12 -18.38
N PHE A 209 -16.40 20.28 -17.11
CA PHE A 209 -16.90 21.37 -16.27
C PHE A 209 -15.81 22.13 -15.51
N GLY A 210 -14.56 21.71 -15.61
CA GLY A 210 -13.47 22.22 -14.75
C GLY A 210 -13.49 21.60 -13.35
N PRO A 211 -12.53 21.98 -12.47
CA PRO A 211 -12.30 21.34 -11.17
C PRO A 211 -13.35 21.67 -10.10
N TRP A 212 -14.23 22.64 -10.37
CA TRP A 212 -15.19 23.17 -9.42
C TRP A 212 -16.40 22.25 -9.22
N SER A 213 -16.92 22.27 -7.99
CA SER A 213 -18.23 21.71 -7.67
C SER A 213 -19.34 22.50 -8.38
N ALA A 214 -20.42 21.82 -8.78
CA ALA A 214 -21.57 22.46 -9.41
C ALA A 214 -22.20 23.57 -8.54
N GLU A 215 -22.06 23.48 -7.22
CA GLU A 215 -22.58 24.46 -6.25
C GLU A 215 -21.73 25.75 -6.17
N TYR A 216 -20.46 25.70 -6.61
CA TYR A 216 -19.48 26.80 -6.43
C TYR A 216 -19.00 27.37 -7.77
N LYS A 217 -19.66 27.01 -8.87
CA LYS A 217 -19.29 27.40 -10.23
C LYS A 217 -19.49 28.91 -10.50
N ASP A 218 -20.41 29.55 -9.78
CA ASP A 218 -20.75 30.96 -9.93
C ASP A 218 -19.92 31.90 -9.02
N GLU A 219 -19.18 31.36 -8.05
CA GLU A 219 -18.28 32.15 -7.19
C GLU A 219 -16.99 32.59 -7.90
N GLU A 220 -16.72 32.06 -9.10
CA GLU A 220 -15.60 32.51 -9.96
C GLU A 220 -15.95 33.80 -10.74
N THR A 221 -17.22 34.18 -10.80
CA THR A 221 -17.71 35.35 -11.56
C THR A 221 -17.79 36.66 -10.77
N ILE A 222 -17.26 36.72 -9.54
CA ILE A 222 -17.21 37.94 -8.71
C ILE A 222 -15.76 38.34 -8.42
#